data_AF-A0A1I5YF26-F1
#
_entry.id   AF-A0A1I5YF26-F1
#
_cell.length_a   1.000
_cell.length_b   1.000
_cell.length_c   1.000
_cell.angle_alpha   90.00
_cell.angle_beta   90.00
_cell.angle_gamma   90.00
#
_symmetry.space_group_name_H-M   'P 1'
#
loop_
_entity.id
_entity.type
_entity.pdbx_description
1 polymer ?
#
loop_
_entity_poly.entity_id
_entity_poly.type
_entity_poly.pdbx_seq_one_letter_code
_entity_poly.pdbx_strand_id
1 'polypeptide(L)' 'MQQNSALLLFSINLLIVFGSGFVIGYVRTGDFYIGQMIGTAAGIILFVPSLILRIRNKSS' A
#
# COMPACT_ATOMS: atom_id res chain seq x y z
N MET A 1 -16.03 5.77 -15.16
CA MET A 1 -15.24 6.11 -13.95
C MET A 1 -15.20 4.95 -12.94
N GLN A 2 -14.74 3.74 -13.32
CA GLN A 2 -14.77 2.55 -12.44
C GLN A 2 -13.46 1.74 -12.39
N GLN A 3 -12.49 2.00 -13.27
CA GLN A 3 -11.38 1.05 -13.47
C GLN A 3 -10.25 1.10 -12.43
N ASN A 4 -10.11 2.19 -11.66
CA ASN A 4 -9.05 2.31 -10.64
C ASN A 4 -9.52 2.02 -9.21
N SER A 5 -10.81 1.78 -8.98
CA SER A 5 -11.32 1.54 -7.61
C SER A 5 -10.81 0.22 -7.04
N ALA A 6 -10.77 -0.83 -7.86
CA ALA A 6 -10.24 -2.14 -7.45
C ALA A 6 -8.73 -2.09 -7.17
N LEU A 7 -7.95 -1.40 -8.03
CA LEU A 7 -6.52 -1.20 -7.83
C LEU A 7 -6.20 -0.44 -6.53
N LEU A 8 -7.00 0.58 -6.19
CA LEU A 8 -6.85 1.32 -4.94
C LEU A 8 -7.20 0.46 -3.73
N LEU A 9 -8.32 -0.26 -3.76
CA LEU A 9 -8.72 -1.17 -2.68
C LEU A 9 -7.69 -2.28 -2.47
N PHE A 10 -7.15 -2.84 -3.55
CA PHE A 10 -6.09 -3.84 -3.49
C PHE A 10 -4.80 -3.26 -2.89
N SER A 11 -4.39 -2.07 -3.34
CA SER A 11 -3.21 -1.38 -2.79
C SER A 11 -3.35 -1.08 -1.31
N ILE A 12 -4.54 -0.62 -0.87
CA ILE A 12 -4.84 -0.37 0.55
C ILE A 12 -4.77 -1.66 1.37
N ASN A 13 -5.35 -2.76 0.87
CA ASN A 13 -5.30 -4.05 1.57
C ASN A 13 -3.85 -4.56 1.69
N LEU A 14 -3.04 -4.43 0.64
CA LEU A 14 -1.61 -4.77 0.68
C LEU A 14 -0.88 -3.95 1.74
N LEU A 15 -1.14 -2.64 1.79
CA LEU A 15 -0.49 -1.72 2.72
C LEU A 15 -0.91 -2.01 4.17
N ILE A 16 -2.18 -2.39 4.40
CA ILE A 16 -2.65 -2.82 5.71
C ILE A 16 -1.99 -4.13 6.11
N VAL A 17 -2.08 -5.20 5.29
CA VAL A 17 -1.60 -6.54 5.67
C VAL A 17 -0.08 -6.57 5.84
N PHE A 18 0.67 -6.05 4.88
CA PHE A 18 2.14 -6.06 4.96
C PHE A 18 2.66 -4.95 5.88
N GLY A 19 2.05 -3.76 5.85
CA GLY A 19 2.47 -2.62 6.67
C GLY A 19 2.16 -2.81 8.15
N SER A 20 0.99 -3.34 8.52
CA SER A 20 0.70 -3.64 9.92
C SER A 20 1.60 -4.75 10.44
N GLY A 21 1.85 -5.79 9.64
CA GLY A 21 2.79 -6.85 9.99
C GLY A 21 4.19 -6.31 10.26
N PHE A 22 4.67 -5.43 9.37
CA PHE A 22 5.97 -4.77 9.50
C PHE A 22 6.05 -3.89 10.75
N VAL A 23 5.06 -3.01 10.98
CA VAL A 23 5.04 -2.10 12.13
C VAL A 23 4.94 -2.88 13.44
N ILE A 24 4.08 -3.90 13.51
CA ILE A 24 3.92 -4.73 14.71
C ILE A 24 5.19 -5.52 14.99
N GLY A 25 5.80 -6.16 13.98
CA GLY A 25 7.06 -6.90 14.13
C GLY A 25 8.21 -6.00 14.56
N TYR A 26 8.32 -4.83 13.93
CA TYR A 26 9.33 -3.84 14.26
C TYR A 26 9.19 -3.30 15.69
N VAL A 27 7.98 -2.91 16.09
CA VAL A 27 7.73 -2.33 17.43
C VAL A 27 7.81 -3.38 18.53
N ARG A 28 7.35 -4.61 18.28
CA ARG A 28 7.25 -5.65 19.31
C ARG A 28 8.53 -6.43 19.52
N THR A 29 9.23 -6.76 18.44
CA THR A 29 10.39 -7.68 18.48
C THR A 29 11.69 -6.96 18.12
N GLY A 30 11.63 -5.79 17.49
CA GLY A 30 12.82 -5.14 16.92
C GLY A 30 13.37 -5.85 15.68
N ASP A 31 12.71 -6.93 15.24
CA ASP A 31 13.13 -7.75 14.11
C ASP A 31 12.67 -7.12 12.79
N PHE A 32 13.65 -6.86 11.93
CA PHE A 32 13.40 -6.37 10.57
C PHE A 32 13.10 -7.53 9.62
N TYR A 33 11.82 -7.81 9.40
CA TYR A 33 11.40 -8.73 8.34
C TYR A 33 11.47 -8.05 6.97
N ILE A 34 12.59 -8.26 6.26
CA ILE A 34 12.80 -7.77 4.89
C ILE A 34 11.62 -8.11 3.96
N GLY A 35 11.02 -9.29 4.10
CA GLY A 35 9.86 -9.68 3.28
C GLY A 35 8.63 -8.77 3.49
N GLN A 36 8.31 -8.41 4.74
CA GLN A 36 7.22 -7.48 5.04
C GLN A 36 7.55 -6.05 4.61
N MET A 37 8.83 -5.66 4.67
CA MET A 37 9.30 -4.37 4.20
C MET A 37 9.13 -4.22 2.67
N ILE A 38 9.52 -5.25 1.90
CA ILE A 38 9.34 -5.28 0.44
C ILE A 38 7.85 -5.28 0.08
N GLY A 39 7.02 -6.06 0.79
CA GLY A 39 5.56 -6.07 0.59
C GLY A 39 4.92 -4.71 0.86
N THR A 40 5.35 -4.02 1.91
CA THR A 40 4.89 -2.66 2.23
C THR A 40 5.33 -1.65 1.17
N ALA A 41 6.59 -1.72 0.73
CA ALA A 41 7.12 -0.86 -0.32
C ALA A 41 6.38 -1.07 -1.66
N ALA A 42 6.11 -2.32 -2.04
CA ALA A 42 5.31 -2.64 -3.22
C ALA A 42 3.88 -2.09 -3.13
N GLY A 43 3.25 -2.19 -1.96
CA GLY A 43 1.94 -1.59 -1.70
C GLY A 43 1.94 -0.06 -1.87
N ILE A 44 2.96 0.63 -1.35
CA ILE A 44 3.11 2.08 -1.51
C ILE A 44 3.33 2.46 -2.98
N ILE A 45 4.19 1.74 -3.69
CA ILE A 45 4.49 1.99 -5.11
C ILE A 45 3.26 1.80 -5.98
N LEU A 46 2.33 0.90 -5.64
CA LEU A 46 1.06 0.74 -6.34
C LEU A 46 0.02 1.80 -5.91
N PHE A 47 0.02 2.19 -4.64
CA PHE A 47 -0.94 3.13 -4.08
C PHE A 47 -0.75 4.56 -4.60
N VAL A 48 0.49 5.07 -4.62
CA VAL A 48 0.82 6.44 -5.04
C VAL A 48 0.36 6.76 -6.47
N PRO A 49 0.74 6.01 -7.53
CA PRO A 49 0.27 6.28 -8.90
C PRO A 49 -1.24 6.07 -9.04
N SER A 50 -1.82 5.10 -8.33
CA SER A 50 -3.27 4.89 -8.32
C SER A 50 -4.02 6.09 -7.72
N LEU A 51 -3.47 6.72 -6.67
CA LEU A 51 -4.02 7.92 -6.06
C LEU A 51 -3.89 9.13 -7.00
N ILE A 52 -2.71 9.32 -7.61
CA ILE A 52 -2.44 10.42 -8.56
C ILE A 52 -3.38 10.33 -9.76
N LEU A 53 -3.56 9.14 -10.34
CA LEU A 53 -4.50 8.93 -11.45
C LEU A 53 -5.94 9.26 -11.04
N ARG A 54 -6.34 8.90 -9.82
CA ARG A 54 -7.68 9.21 -9.30
C ARG A 54 -7.89 10.71 -9.11
N ILE A 55 -6.90 11.42 -8.59
CA ILE A 55 -6.98 12.89 -8.40
C ILE A 55 -7.06 13.58 -9.77
N ARG A 56 -6.23 13.18 -10.73
CA ARG A 56 -6.25 13.73 -12.10
C ARG A 56 -7.59 13.48 -12.81
N ASN A 57 -8.14 12.27 -12.71
CA ASN A 57 -9.45 11.94 -13.31
C ASN A 57 -10.65 12.61 -12.63
N LYS A 58 -10.50 13.12 -11.41
CA LYS A 58 -11.58 13.85 -10.71
C LYS A 58 -11.53 15.36 -10.95
N SER A 59 -10.43 15.87 -11.53
CA SER A 59 -10.20 17.29 -11.82
C SER A 59 -10.51 17.68 -13.27
N SER A 60 -10.96 16.74 -14.10
CA SER A 60 -11.43 16.95 -15.47
C SER A 60 -12.90 16.59 -15.58
#